data_AF-A0A967SI30-F1
#
_entry.id   AF-A0A967SI30-F1
#
_cell.length_a   1.000
_cell.length_b   1.000
_cell.length_c   1.000
_cell.angle_alpha   90.00
_cell.angle_beta   90.00
_cell.angle_gamma   90.00
#
_symmetry.space_group_name_H-M   'P 1'
#
loop_
_entity.id
_entity.type
_entity.pdbx_description
1 polymer ?
#
loop_
_entity_poly.entity_id
_entity_poly.type
_entity_poly.pdbx_seq_one_letter_code
_entity_poly.pdbx_strand_id
1 'polypeptide(L)' 'LAGLLRKRVRHRDTLARIGGDEFGIIMRDCSFEHAEHVAENLLELLGELRFNWHGTRYAVGASIGLVPLV' A
#
# COMPACT_ATOMS: atom_id res chain seq x y z
N LEU A 1 -8.21 4.88 3.37
CA LEU A 1 -7.09 4.19 2.70
C LEU A 1 -5.72 4.59 3.24
N ALA A 2 -5.31 5.87 3.13
CA ALA A 2 -3.97 6.33 3.57
C ALA A 2 -3.57 5.91 5.01
N GLY A 3 -4.48 6.01 5.98
CA GLY A 3 -4.22 5.57 7.35
C GLY A 3 -4.01 4.05 7.51
N LEU A 4 -4.59 3.23 6.63
CA LEU A 4 -4.34 1.78 6.61
C LEU A 4 -2.95 1.48 6.04
N LEU A 5 -2.60 2.10 4.92
CA LEU A 5 -1.28 1.98 4.29
C LEU A 5 -0.18 2.41 5.28
N ARG A 6 -0.36 3.53 5.99
CA ARG A 6 0.62 4.02 6.96
C ARG A 6 0.89 3.04 8.12
N LYS A 7 -0.07 2.19 8.50
CA LYS A 7 0.12 1.15 9.53
C LYS A 7 0.96 -0.04 9.06
N ARG A 8 1.21 -0.18 7.75
CA ARG A 8 2.01 -1.26 7.15
C ARG A 8 3.37 -0.79 6.67
N VAL A 9 3.53 0.52 6.46
CA VAL A 9 4.79 1.14 6.06
C VAL A 9 5.61 1.52 7.30
N ARG A 10 6.91 1.23 7.31
CA ARG A 10 7.78 1.53 8.46
C ARG A 10 7.83 3.04 8.69
N HIS A 11 8.06 3.47 9.94
CA HIS A 11 8.12 4.90 10.25
C HIS A 11 9.16 5.65 9.39
N ARG A 12 10.31 5.00 9.13
CA ARG A 12 11.40 5.53 8.31
C ARG A 12 11.09 5.54 6.81
N ASP A 13 10.08 4.83 6.35
CA ASP A 13 9.73 4.85 4.93
C ASP A 13 8.79 6.02 4.65
N THR A 14 8.89 6.57 3.44
CA THR A 14 8.03 7.67 3.01
C THR A 14 6.79 7.10 2.33
N LEU A 15 5.61 7.49 2.80
CA LEU A 15 4.34 7.23 2.13
C LEU A 15 3.80 8.56 1.62
N ALA A 16 3.50 8.64 0.33
CA ALA A 16 2.92 9.82 -0.31
C ALA A 16 1.65 9.43 -1.09
N ARG A 17 0.70 10.36 -1.16
CA ARG A 17 -0.39 10.30 -2.13
C ARG A 17 0.03 11.13 -3.34
N ILE A 18 0.10 10.50 -4.51
CA ILE A 18 0.61 11.14 -5.73
C ILE A 18 -0.51 11.98 -6.36
N GLY A 19 -1.71 11.39 -6.46
CA GLY A 19 -2.90 12.03 -7.00
C GLY A 19 -4.05 11.03 -7.02
N GLY A 20 -5.30 11.49 -7.02
CA GLY A 20 -6.46 10.58 -7.10
C GLY A 20 -6.41 9.47 -6.05
N ASP A 21 -6.43 8.22 -6.49
CA ASP A 21 -6.29 7.00 -5.69
C ASP A 21 -4.87 6.41 -5.69
N GLU A 22 -3.89 7.09 -6.29
CA GLU A 22 -2.50 6.65 -6.41
C GLU A 22 -1.65 7.00 -5.18
N PHE A 23 -0.88 6.02 -4.71
CA PHE A 23 0.06 6.15 -3.59
C PHE A 23 1.44 5.69 -4.01
N GLY A 24 2.47 6.39 -3.51
CA GLY A 24 3.88 6.01 -3.65
C GLY A 24 4.49 5.70 -2.30
N ILE A 25 5.35 4.68 -2.24
CA ILE A 25 6.12 4.32 -1.05
C ILE A 25 7.61 4.31 -1.42
N ILE A 26 8.44 5.05 -0.68
CA ILE A 26 9.89 4.98 -0.77
C ILE A 26 10.39 4.22 0.46
N MET A 27 10.92 3.01 0.23
CA MET A 27 11.44 2.13 1.27
C MET A 27 12.95 2.30 1.38
N ARG A 28 13.42 2.75 2.54
CA ARG A 28 14.85 3.01 2.79
C ARG A 28 15.53 1.79 3.42
N ASP A 29 16.77 1.53 3.03
CA ASP A 29 17.56 0.40 3.53
C ASP A 29 16.77 -0.93 3.45
N CYS A 30 16.13 -1.14 2.31
CA CYS A 30 15.22 -2.25 2.07
C CYS A 30 15.77 -3.13 0.94
N SER A 31 15.86 -4.43 1.17
CA SER A 31 16.12 -5.38 0.08
C SER A 31 14.89 -5.45 -0.84
N PHE A 32 15.12 -5.86 -2.09
CA PHE A 32 14.02 -6.05 -3.04
C PHE A 32 13.02 -7.11 -2.55
N GLU A 33 13.50 -8.24 -2.04
CA GLU A 33 12.67 -9.30 -1.46
C GLU A 33 11.80 -8.81 -0.29
N HIS A 34 12.33 -7.92 0.56
CA HIS A 34 11.54 -7.32 1.64
C HIS A 34 10.48 -6.35 1.08
N ALA A 35 10.79 -5.63 0.00
CA ALA A 35 9.83 -4.76 -0.68
C ALA A 35 8.70 -5.57 -1.33
N GLU A 36 9.00 -6.70 -1.96
CA GLU A 36 8.02 -7.66 -2.51
C GLU A 36 7.08 -8.17 -1.41
N HIS A 37 7.63 -8.66 -0.30
CA HIS A 37 6.82 -9.09 0.85
C HIS A 37 5.90 -7.97 1.35
N VAL A 38 6.38 -6.74 1.45
CA VAL A 38 5.56 -5.60 1.87
C VAL A 38 4.45 -5.31 0.86
N ALA A 39 4.72 -5.41 -0.43
CA ALA A 39 3.73 -5.23 -1.48
C ALA A 39 2.64 -6.31 -1.43
N GLU A 40 3.00 -7.59 -1.29
CA GLU A 40 2.05 -8.70 -1.15
C GLU A 40 1.14 -8.52 0.07
N ASN A 41 1.73 -8.22 1.24
CA ASN A 41 0.97 -7.95 2.46
C ASN A 41 0.00 -6.77 2.31
N LEU A 42 0.37 -5.75 1.53
CA LEU A 42 -0.52 -4.63 1.23
C LEU A 42 -1.67 -5.06 0.32
N LEU A 43 -1.41 -5.86 -0.71
CA LEU A 43 -2.45 -6.38 -1.61
C LEU A 43 -3.47 -7.25 -0.86
N GLU A 44 -3.01 -8.15 0.01
CA GLU A 44 -3.87 -8.97 0.86
C GLU A 44 -4.75 -8.12 1.77
N LEU A 45 -4.15 -7.17 2.50
CA LEU A 45 -4.88 -6.26 3.39
C LEU A 45 -5.97 -5.46 2.65
N LEU A 46 -5.66 -4.99 1.43
CA LEU A 46 -6.62 -4.25 0.63
C LEU A 46 -7.73 -5.18 0.13
N GLY A 47 -7.40 -6.39 -0.31
CA GLY A 47 -8.37 -7.40 -0.74
C GLY A 47 -9.35 -7.83 0.37
N GLU A 48 -8.92 -7.79 1.63
CA GLU A 48 -9.77 -8.04 2.80
C GLU A 48 -10.64 -6.85 3.19
N LEU A 49 -10.29 -5.63 2.73
CA LEU A 49 -11.04 -4.43 3.07
C LEU A 49 -12.46 -4.51 2.48
N ARG A 50 -13.47 -4.32 3.35
CA ARG A 50 -14.86 -4.14 2.95
C ARG A 50 -15.25 -2.71 3.26
N PHE A 51 -15.22 -1.87 2.23
CA PHE A 51 -15.57 -0.46 2.36
C PHE A 51 -17.09 -0.30 2.30
N ASN A 52 -17.69 0.21 3.38
CA ASN A 52 -19.13 0.46 3.43
C ASN A 52 -19.41 1.92 3.05
N TRP A 53 -20.23 2.12 2.02
CA TRP A 53 -20.65 3.44 1.57
C TRP A 53 -22.13 3.42 1.23
N HIS A 54 -22.92 4.26 1.91
CA HIS A 54 -24.39 4.33 1.81
C HIS A 54 -25.09 2.95 1.92
N GLY A 55 -24.59 2.07 2.80
CA GLY A 55 -25.16 0.74 3.02
C GLY A 55 -24.73 -0.32 1.99
N THR A 56 -24.00 0.06 0.95
CA THR A 56 -23.41 -0.87 -0.01
C THR A 56 -21.98 -1.21 0.38
N ARG A 57 -21.62 -2.49 0.28
CA ARG A 57 -20.25 -2.97 0.53
C ARG A 57 -19.49 -3.02 -0.78
N TYR A 58 -18.32 -2.40 -0.80
CA TYR A 58 -17.40 -2.40 -1.93
C TYR A 58 -16.13 -3.17 -1.56
N ALA A 59 -15.69 -4.03 -2.47
CA ALA A 59 -14.35 -4.58 -2.43
C ALA A 59 -13.36 -3.52 -2.94
N VAL A 60 -12.22 -3.41 -2.28
CA VAL A 60 -11.13 -2.54 -2.70
C VAL A 60 -9.96 -3.42 -3.12
N GLY A 61 -9.35 -3.09 -4.25
CA GLY A 61 -8.12 -3.73 -4.71
C GLY A 61 -7.10 -2.65 -5.09
N ALA A 62 -5.87 -3.06 -5.32
CA ALA A 62 -4.84 -2.20 -5.87
C ALA A 62 -3.92 -3.01 -6.77
N SER A 63 -3.16 -2.30 -7.59
CA SER A 63 -2.01 -2.83 -8.31
C SER A 63 -0.75 -2.14 -7.78
N ILE A 64 0.33 -2.88 -7.60
CA ILE A 64 1.59 -2.35 -7.09
C ILE A 64 2.70 -2.64 -8.10
N GLY A 65 3.43 -1.59 -8.50
CA GLY A 65 4.69 -1.71 -9.24
C GLY A 65 5.87 -1.49 -8.31
N LEU A 66 6.91 -2.30 -8.45
CA LEU A 66 8.15 -2.20 -7.68
C LEU A 66 9.32 -1.87 -8.61
N VAL A 67 10.18 -0.97 -8.17
CA VAL A 67 11.43 -0.63 -8.84
C VAL A 67 12.55 -0.49 -7.80
N PRO A 68 13.67 -1.23 -7.93
CA PRO A 68 14.84 -0.99 -7.10
C PRO A 68 15.40 0.41 -7.35
N LEU A 69 15.72 1.13 -6.27
CA LEU A 69 16.50 2.36 -6.35
C LEU A 69 17.96 1.98 -6.10
N VAL A 70 18.77 2.06 -7.15
CA VAL A 70 20.23 1.83 -7.12
C VAL A 70 20.99 3.12 -6.90
#